data_AF-A0A7W1QU61-F1
#
_entry.id   AF-A0A7W1QU61-F1
#
_cell.length_a   1.000
_cell.length_b   1.000
_cell.length_c   1.000
_cell.angle_alpha   90.00
_cell.angle_beta   90.00
_cell.angle_gamma   90.00
#
_symmetry.space_group_name_H-M   'P 1'
#
loop_
_entity.id
_entity.type
_entity.pdbx_description
1 polymer ?
#
loop_
_entity_poly.entity_id
_entity_poly.type
_entity_poly.pdbx_seq_one_letter_code
_entity_poly.pdbx_strand_id
1 'polypeptide(L)'
;MRKLRLVFFGLVGVLMSAAPVLAQAAQAAADNESSVNKYKALAAGFGFAIAAGLGAIGQSRIAASAVEGAARNPGAAGRIQTMMILGLALIESLVLFALLIVFVKV
;
A
#
# COMPACT_ATOMS: atom_id res chain seq x y z
N MET A 1 34.13 -27.63 52.33
CA MET A 1 34.77 -26.81 51.27
C MET A 1 34.53 -27.30 49.83
N ARG A 2 34.54 -28.61 49.54
CA ARG A 2 34.35 -29.13 48.16
C ARG A 2 32.99 -28.79 47.54
N LYS A 3 31.89 -28.92 48.29
CA LYS A 3 30.53 -28.59 47.81
C LYS A 3 30.33 -27.08 47.57
N LEU A 4 30.91 -26.23 48.43
CA LEU A 4 30.85 -24.77 48.27
C LEU A 4 31.63 -24.31 47.02
N ARG A 5 32.78 -24.92 46.74
CA ARG A 5 33.54 -24.67 45.50
C ARG A 5 32.75 -25.10 44.26
N LEU A 6 32.09 -26.26 44.30
CA LEU A 6 31.25 -26.72 43.18
C LEU A 6 30.05 -25.79 42.91
N VAL A 7 29.38 -25.31 43.95
CA VAL A 7 28.27 -24.35 43.81
C VAL A 7 28.78 -23.00 43.27
N PHE A 8 29.93 -22.52 43.77
CA PHE A 8 30.55 -21.29 43.28
C PHE A 8 30.95 -21.38 41.80
N PHE A 9 31.62 -22.45 41.38
CA PHE A 9 32.00 -22.66 39.97
C PHE A 9 30.79 -22.89 39.07
N GLY A 10 29.73 -23.54 39.56
CA GLY A 10 28.46 -23.68 38.82
C GLY A 10 27.77 -22.34 38.60
N LEU A 11 27.70 -21.49 39.64
CA LEU A 11 27.11 -20.16 39.55
C LEU A 11 27.90 -19.25 38.59
N VAL A 12 29.23 -19.28 38.69
CA VAL A 12 30.12 -18.54 37.77
C VAL A 12 29.98 -19.06 36.34
N GLY A 13 29.88 -20.38 36.14
CA GLY A 13 29.66 -20.96 34.80
C GLY A 13 28.35 -20.52 34.17
N VAL A 14 27.26 -20.48 34.94
CA VAL A 14 25.95 -19.98 34.48
C VAL A 14 26.01 -18.48 34.17
N LEU A 15 26.67 -17.69 35.01
CA LEU A 15 26.83 -16.24 34.77
C LEU A 15 27.70 -15.94 33.54
N MET A 16 28.76 -16.73 33.30
CA MET A 16 29.61 -16.60 32.12
C MET A 16 28.89 -17.02 30.84
N SER A 17 27.95 -17.97 30.92
CA SER A 17 27.11 -18.37 29.78
C SER A 17 26.06 -17.33 29.37
N ALA A 18 25.83 -16.31 30.20
CA ALA A 18 24.92 -15.18 29.91
C ALA A 18 25.61 -14.03 29.14
N ALA A 19 26.95 -14.01 29.04
CA ALA A 19 27.69 -13.03 28.24
C ALA A 19 27.21 -12.88 26.77
N PRO A 20 26.87 -13.96 26.03
CA PRO A 20 26.34 -13.83 24.67
C PRO A 20 24.96 -13.14 24.57
N VAL A 21 24.15 -13.09 25.65
CA VAL A 21 22.86 -12.36 25.66
C VAL A 21 23.04 -10.85 25.55
N LEU A 22 24.15 -10.31 26.08
CA LEU A 22 24.45 -8.87 26.04
C LEU A 22 25.09 -8.43 24.71
N ALA A 23 25.51 -9.39 23.87
CA ALA A 23 26.16 -9.15 22.58
C ALA A 23 25.26 -9.50 21.38
N GLN A 24 23.97 -9.79 21.62
CA GLN A 24 23.03 -10.05 20.53
C GLN A 24 22.77 -8.73 19.79
N ALA A 25 23.35 -8.61 18.59
CA ALA A 25 22.95 -7.56 17.65
C ALA A 25 21.43 -7.60 17.53
N ALA A 26 20.77 -6.44 17.56
CA ALA A 26 19.31 -6.35 17.50
C ALA A 26 18.82 -7.16 16.30
N GLN A 27 18.33 -8.38 16.56
CA GLN A 27 17.78 -9.23 15.54
C GLN A 27 16.53 -8.49 15.07
N ALA A 28 16.50 -8.06 13.81
CA ALA A 28 15.30 -7.47 13.24
C ALA A 28 14.15 -8.44 13.52
N ALA A 29 13.12 -7.95 14.21
CA ALA A 29 11.95 -8.78 14.52
C ALA A 29 11.43 -9.33 13.20
N ALA A 30 11.34 -10.66 13.10
CA ALA A 30 10.84 -11.30 11.90
C ALA A 30 9.43 -10.77 11.57
N ASP A 31 9.12 -10.69 10.27
CA ASP A 31 7.79 -10.28 9.83
C ASP A 31 6.74 -11.19 10.48
N ASN A 32 5.75 -10.55 11.10
CA ASN A 32 4.58 -11.21 11.67
C ASN A 32 3.32 -10.77 10.93
N GLU A 33 2.21 -11.43 11.23
CA GLU A 33 0.93 -11.18 10.56
C GLU A 33 0.48 -9.71 10.68
N SER A 34 0.73 -9.06 11.83
CA SER A 34 0.41 -7.64 12.04
C SER A 34 1.26 -6.73 11.15
N SER A 35 2.57 -6.98 11.05
CA SER A 35 3.48 -6.22 10.17
C SER A 35 3.06 -6.35 8.71
N VAL A 36 2.77 -7.57 8.25
CA VAL A 36 2.33 -7.83 6.88
C VAL A 36 1.00 -7.14 6.57
N ASN A 37 0.03 -7.20 7.48
CA ASN A 37 -1.27 -6.56 7.29
C ASN A 37 -1.18 -5.02 7.24
N LYS A 38 -0.30 -4.41 8.05
CA LYS A 38 -0.04 -2.97 7.99
C LYS A 38 0.51 -2.54 6.63
N TYR A 39 1.51 -3.24 6.12
CA TYR A 39 2.10 -2.90 4.83
C TYR A 39 1.16 -3.16 3.66
N LYS A 40 0.34 -4.22 3.71
CA LYS A 40 -0.72 -4.48 2.72
C LYS A 40 -1.73 -3.32 2.65
N ALA A 41 -2.25 -2.89 3.79
CA ALA A 41 -3.21 -1.79 3.86
C ALA A 41 -2.62 -0.47 3.35
N LEU A 42 -1.37 -0.18 3.72
CA LEU A 42 -0.65 1.00 3.25
C LEU A 42 -0.44 0.97 1.73
N ALA A 43 0.08 -0.14 1.20
CA ALA A 43 0.34 -0.31 -0.22
C ALA A 43 -0.95 -0.21 -1.05
N ALA A 44 -2.05 -0.78 -0.56
CA ALA A 44 -3.35 -0.68 -1.23
C ALA A 44 -3.90 0.74 -1.24
N GLY A 45 -3.84 1.45 -0.10
CA GLY A 45 -4.28 2.85 -0.02
C GLY A 45 -3.50 3.76 -0.97
N PHE A 46 -2.17 3.65 -0.97
CA PHE A 46 -1.33 4.43 -1.88
C PHE A 46 -1.53 4.04 -3.35
N GLY A 47 -1.58 2.74 -3.66
CA GLY A 47 -1.80 2.26 -5.02
C GLY A 47 -3.13 2.74 -5.60
N PHE A 48 -4.20 2.66 -4.81
CA PHE A 48 -5.52 3.15 -5.22
C PHE A 48 -5.55 4.68 -5.37
N ALA A 49 -4.93 5.42 -4.44
CA ALA A 49 -4.85 6.88 -4.53
C ALA A 49 -4.15 7.35 -5.82
N ILE A 50 -3.07 6.66 -6.22
CA ILE A 50 -2.36 6.95 -7.48
C ILE A 50 -3.26 6.64 -8.69
N ALA A 51 -3.91 5.48 -8.71
CA ALA A 51 -4.81 5.09 -9.80
C ALA A 51 -5.97 6.09 -9.96
N ALA A 52 -6.63 6.45 -8.86
CA ALA A 52 -7.72 7.42 -8.83
C ALA A 52 -7.23 8.83 -9.23
N GLY A 53 -6.07 9.26 -8.74
CA GLY A 53 -5.50 10.57 -9.06
C GLY A 53 -5.15 10.70 -10.55
N LEU A 54 -4.52 9.69 -11.14
CA LEU A 54 -4.22 9.67 -12.58
C LEU A 54 -5.50 9.56 -13.42
N GLY A 55 -6.48 8.78 -12.97
CA GLY A 55 -7.81 8.71 -13.58
C GLY A 55 -8.49 10.07 -13.64
N ALA A 56 -8.52 10.80 -12.52
CA ALA A 56 -9.11 12.14 -12.43
C ALA A 56 -8.42 13.14 -13.38
N ILE A 57 -7.09 13.09 -13.51
CA ILE A 57 -6.35 13.91 -14.48
C ILE A 57 -6.79 13.59 -15.91
N GLY A 58 -6.94 12.32 -16.27
CA GLY A 58 -7.44 11.94 -17.60
C GLY A 58 -8.88 12.39 -17.83
N GLN A 59 -9.77 12.19 -16.86
CA GLN A 59 -11.18 12.53 -16.95
C GLN A 59 -11.42 14.05 -17.06
N SER A 60 -10.69 14.86 -16.29
CA SER A 60 -10.80 16.33 -16.36
C SER A 60 -10.47 16.88 -17.75
N ARG A 61 -9.47 16.30 -18.44
CA ARG A 61 -9.10 16.71 -19.81
C ARG A 61 -10.18 16.34 -20.82
N ILE A 62 -10.77 15.15 -20.70
CA ILE A 62 -11.91 14.74 -21.53
C ILE A 62 -13.11 15.65 -21.30
N ALA A 63 -13.45 15.93 -20.04
CA ALA A 63 -14.58 16.79 -19.70
C ALA A 63 -14.38 18.23 -20.22
N ALA A 64 -13.21 18.83 -19.99
CA ALA A 64 -12.91 20.18 -20.46
C ALA A 64 -13.00 20.31 -21.99
N SER A 65 -12.37 19.38 -22.72
CA SER A 65 -12.42 19.38 -24.19
C SER A 65 -13.82 19.14 -24.74
N ALA A 66 -14.64 18.32 -24.08
CA ALA A 66 -16.03 18.10 -24.45
C ALA A 66 -16.89 19.37 -24.28
N VAL A 67 -16.74 20.06 -23.14
CA VAL A 67 -17.49 21.30 -22.87
C VAL A 67 -17.10 22.42 -23.84
N GLU A 68 -15.80 22.62 -24.10
CA GLU A 68 -15.34 23.58 -25.10
C GLU A 68 -15.85 23.23 -26.51
N GLY A 69 -15.78 21.95 -26.89
CA GLY A 69 -16.26 21.49 -28.18
C GLY A 69 -17.76 21.72 -28.37
N ALA A 70 -18.55 21.45 -27.33
CA ALA A 70 -19.99 21.67 -27.33
C ALA A 70 -20.34 23.16 -27.41
N ALA A 71 -19.60 24.03 -26.73
CA ALA A 71 -19.78 25.48 -26.80
C ALA A 71 -19.46 26.04 -28.18
N ARG A 72 -18.38 25.55 -28.83
CA ARG A 72 -17.99 25.99 -30.18
C ARG A 72 -18.93 25.46 -31.26
N ASN A 73 -19.48 24.26 -31.10
CA ASN A 73 -20.39 23.64 -32.07
C ASN A 73 -21.64 23.04 -31.39
N PRO A 74 -22.63 23.86 -31.04
CA PRO A 74 -23.82 23.41 -30.32
C PRO A 74 -24.61 22.31 -31.05
N GLY A 75 -24.63 22.35 -32.39
CA GLY A 75 -25.29 21.33 -33.21
C GLY A 75 -24.68 19.93 -33.11
N ALA A 76 -23.44 19.81 -32.63
CA ALA A 76 -22.75 18.53 -32.42
C ALA A 76 -22.73 18.08 -30.94
N ALA A 77 -23.33 18.84 -30.03
CA ALA A 77 -23.22 18.63 -28.58
C ALA A 77 -23.61 17.20 -28.14
N GLY A 78 -24.69 16.64 -28.69
CA GLY A 78 -25.11 15.26 -28.36
C GLY A 78 -24.08 14.20 -28.77
N ARG A 79 -23.44 14.35 -29.93
CA ARG A 79 -22.37 13.44 -30.38
C ARG A 79 -21.12 13.61 -29.51
N ILE A 80 -20.77 14.84 -29.14
CA ILE A 80 -19.65 15.14 -28.24
C ILE A 80 -19.87 14.50 -26.87
N GLN A 81 -21.08 14.62 -26.30
CA GLN A 81 -21.43 13.98 -25.03
C GLN A 81 -21.30 12.46 -25.10
N THR A 82 -21.74 11.84 -26.19
CA THR A 82 -21.62 10.39 -26.39
C THR A 82 -20.14 9.95 -26.40
N MET A 83 -19.29 10.64 -27.14
CA MET A 83 -17.85 10.36 -27.17
C MET A 83 -17.18 10.62 -25.81
N MET A 84 -17.60 11.68 -25.11
CA MET A 84 -17.13 11.99 -23.76
C MET A 84 -17.44 10.85 -22.79
N ILE A 85 -18.70 10.39 -22.74
CA ILE A 85 -19.12 9.31 -21.83
C ILE A 85 -18.33 8.02 -22.10
N LEU A 86 -18.12 7.66 -23.37
CA LEU A 86 -17.32 6.48 -23.73
C LEU A 86 -15.86 6.63 -23.24
N GLY A 87 -15.25 7.80 -23.44
CA GLY A 87 -13.90 8.08 -22.95
C GLY A 87 -13.79 8.03 -21.42
N LEU A 88 -14.76 8.65 -20.72
CA LEU A 88 -14.81 8.64 -19.25
C LEU A 88 -15.02 7.23 -18.71
N ALA A 89 -15.90 6.43 -19.32
CA ALA A 89 -16.17 5.06 -18.89
C ALA A 89 -14.93 4.15 -19.02
N LEU A 90 -14.14 4.31 -20.09
CA LEU A 90 -12.89 3.56 -20.24
C LEU A 90 -11.86 3.92 -19.17
N ILE A 91 -11.69 5.20 -18.85
CA ILE A 91 -10.80 5.61 -17.75
C ILE A 91 -11.32 5.10 -16.40
N GLU A 92 -12.62 5.22 -16.16
CA GLU A 92 -13.24 4.78 -14.91
C GLU A 92 -13.08 3.27 -14.70
N SER A 93 -13.12 2.46 -15.78
CA SER A 93 -12.91 1.02 -15.68
C SER A 93 -11.55 0.64 -15.07
N LEU A 94 -10.50 1.42 -15.34
CA LEU A 94 -9.17 1.21 -14.76
C LEU A 94 -9.17 1.49 -13.25
N VAL A 95 -9.86 2.57 -12.84
CA VAL A 95 -10.01 2.95 -11.42
C VAL A 95 -10.86 1.90 -10.68
N LEU A 96 -11.93 1.40 -11.30
CA LEU A 96 -12.76 0.34 -10.73
C LEU A 96 -12.02 -0.99 -10.60
N PHE A 97 -11.12 -1.34 -11.52
CA PHE A 97 -10.27 -2.52 -11.35
C PHE A 97 -9.28 -2.35 -10.19
N ALA A 98 -8.69 -1.17 -10.00
CA ALA A 98 -7.88 -0.88 -8.82
C ALA A 98 -8.70 -0.99 -7.52
N LEU A 99 -9.91 -0.41 -7.51
CA LEU A 99 -10.85 -0.52 -6.38
C LEU A 99 -11.20 -1.98 -6.07
N LEU A 100 -11.51 -2.77 -7.10
CA LEU A 100 -11.86 -4.18 -6.96
C LEU A 100 -10.72 -4.99 -6.33
N ILE A 101 -9.48 -4.75 -6.77
CA ILE A 101 -8.30 -5.44 -6.22
C ILE A 101 -8.15 -5.09 -4.74
N VAL A 102 -8.27 -3.81 -4.38
CA VAL A 102 -8.20 -3.37 -2.98
C VAL A 102 -9.31 -4.00 -2.16
N PHE A 103 -10.56 -3.93 -2.62
CA PHE A 103 -11.72 -4.47 -1.92
C PHE A 103 -11.65 -5.99 -1.67
N VAL A 104 -11.05 -6.74 -2.60
CA VAL A 104 -10.95 -8.21 -2.49
C VAL A 104 -9.71 -8.65 -1.70
N LYS A 105 -8.63 -7.87 -1.69
CA LYS A 105 -7.33 -8.30 -1.14
C LYS A 105 -6.91 -7.61 0.16
N VAL A 106 -7.57 -6.52 0.55
CA VAL A 106 -7.30 -5.75 1.77
C VAL A 106 -8.56 -5.63 2.59
#